data_AF-A0A2E0NB48-F1
#
_entry.id   AF-A0A2E0NB48-F1
#
_cell.length_a   1.000
_cell.length_b   1.000
_cell.length_c   1.000
_cell.angle_alpha   90.00
_cell.angle_beta   90.00
_cell.angle_gamma   90.00
#
_symmetry.space_group_name_H-M   'P 1'
#
loop_
_entity.id
_entity.type
_entity.pdbx_description
1 polymer ?
#
loop_
_entity_poly.entity_id
_entity_poly.type
_entity_poly.pdbx_seq_one_letter_code
_entity_poly.pdbx_strand_id
1 'polypeptide(L)'
;MKKTNNFEENDNLAAIGIGAMIVFIALILVAAVASAVIIQTGEKLQQNAQQTGDDTQREIGGKITINSAYIEDGTTMRLYFESAPGSGTLTTTNIAWQVACTNQDTNGNGVAGDSADDGYQFTAGAFDDGDDTDVAQVGDTFTMDDPENDAPAAAPGNRQATIAPGSAYVIDIVVDGGVGGGDDCTFSEVGINGEITLWIHVEGGGSTYEVILISDTSPGSLLI
;
A
#
# COMPACT_ATOMS: atom_id res chain seq x y z
N MET A 1 8.81 18.53 95.50
CA MET A 1 8.48 19.41 94.34
C MET A 1 8.97 18.70 93.09
N LYS A 2 8.09 18.04 92.32
CA LYS A 2 8.46 17.25 91.13
C LYS A 2 7.62 17.79 89.96
N LYS A 3 8.19 18.71 89.19
CA LYS A 3 7.62 19.32 87.98
C LYS A 3 8.73 19.36 86.93
N THR A 4 9.04 18.22 86.32
CA THR A 4 10.04 18.16 85.23
C THR A 4 9.68 17.16 84.13
N ASN A 5 8.72 16.25 84.35
CA ASN A 5 8.44 15.18 83.38
C ASN A 5 7.55 15.58 82.19
N ASN A 6 6.77 16.67 82.29
CA ASN A 6 5.80 17.03 81.23
C ASN A 6 6.43 17.68 80.00
N PHE A 7 7.63 18.28 80.10
CA PHE A 7 8.27 18.95 78.96
C PHE A 7 8.95 17.95 78.01
N GLU A 8 9.56 16.89 78.54
CA GLU A 8 10.23 15.85 77.73
C GLU A 8 9.23 15.02 76.92
N GLU A 9 8.02 14.76 77.42
CA GLU A 9 6.97 14.10 76.64
C GLU A 9 6.47 15.00 75.49
N ASN A 10 6.36 16.31 75.72
CA ASN A 10 5.89 17.25 74.70
C ASN A 10 6.91 17.41 73.55
N ASP A 11 8.21 17.45 73.85
CA ASP A 11 9.26 17.53 72.83
C ASP A 11 9.34 16.25 71.99
N ASN A 12 9.13 15.08 72.62
CA ASN A 12 9.01 13.81 71.89
C ASN A 12 7.77 13.78 70.98
N LEU A 13 6.63 14.31 71.44
CA LEU A 13 5.42 14.44 70.62
C LEU A 13 5.64 15.36 69.40
N ALA A 14 6.33 16.49 69.60
CA ALA A 14 6.68 17.41 68.54
C ALA A 14 7.65 16.79 67.52
N ALA A 15 8.65 16.03 67.98
CA ALA A 15 9.59 15.32 67.10
C ALA A 15 8.90 14.24 66.25
N ILE A 16 7.95 13.49 66.81
CA ILE A 16 7.14 12.51 66.06
C ILE A 16 6.29 13.21 64.99
N GLY A 17 5.69 14.36 65.31
CA GLY A 17 4.90 15.15 64.35
C GLY A 17 5.72 15.65 63.15
N ILE A 18 6.95 16.10 63.38
CA ILE A 18 7.87 16.49 62.30
C ILE A 18 8.25 15.28 61.44
N GLY A 19 8.54 14.13 62.06
CA GLY A 19 8.81 12.88 61.34
C GLY A 19 7.62 12.44 60.46
N ALA A 20 6.40 12.57 60.97
CA ALA A 20 5.18 12.24 60.23
C ALA A 20 4.97 13.18 59.02
N MET A 21 5.24 14.48 59.16
CA MET A 21 5.15 15.43 58.04
C MET A 21 6.19 15.15 56.95
N ILE A 22 7.41 14.75 57.32
CA ILE A 22 8.45 14.39 56.34
C ILE A 22 8.04 13.18 55.51
N VAL A 23 7.54 12.12 56.17
CA VAL A 23 7.06 10.92 55.47
C VAL A 23 5.85 11.24 54.59
N PHE A 24 4.95 12.10 55.06
CA PHE A 24 3.78 12.52 54.29
C PHE A 24 4.19 13.22 52.99
N ILE A 25 5.14 14.17 53.04
CA ILE A 25 5.63 14.85 51.85
C ILE A 25 6.36 13.88 50.92
N ALA A 26 7.19 12.98 51.46
CA ALA A 26 7.90 11.97 50.66
C ALA A 26 6.92 11.07 49.89
N LEU A 27 5.83 10.63 50.54
CA LEU A 27 4.80 9.81 49.91
C LEU A 27 4.07 10.56 48.78
N ILE A 28 3.81 11.86 48.95
CA ILE A 28 3.22 12.69 47.89
C ILE A 28 4.16 12.77 46.68
N LEU A 29 5.45 12.96 46.90
CA LEU A 29 6.43 13.03 45.80
C LEU A 29 6.56 11.71 45.04
N VAL A 30 6.59 10.58 45.75
CA VAL A 30 6.60 9.24 45.13
C VAL A 30 5.30 9.01 44.34
N ALA A 31 4.14 9.38 44.92
CA ALA A 31 2.85 9.27 44.24
C ALA A 31 2.78 10.16 42.98
N ALA A 32 3.37 11.36 43.02
CA ALA A 32 3.41 12.26 41.87
C ALA A 32 4.24 11.67 40.71
N VAL A 33 5.42 11.13 41.00
CA VAL A 33 6.26 10.48 39.97
C VAL A 33 5.58 9.25 39.39
N ALA A 34 4.98 8.40 40.25
CA ALA A 34 4.24 7.22 39.80
C ALA A 34 3.05 7.60 38.90
N SER A 35 2.30 8.64 39.28
CA SER A 35 1.16 9.14 38.49
C SER A 35 1.61 9.66 37.12
N ALA A 36 2.71 10.40 37.07
CA ALA A 36 3.26 10.91 35.81
C ALA A 36 3.63 9.78 34.84
N VAL A 37 4.26 8.70 35.34
CA VAL A 37 4.60 7.53 34.50
C VAL A 37 3.35 6.76 34.06
N ILE A 38 2.35 6.61 34.93
CA ILE A 38 1.08 5.96 34.57
C ILE A 38 0.36 6.75 33.47
N ILE A 39 0.32 8.09 33.58
CA ILE A 39 -0.30 8.94 32.57
C ILE A 39 0.47 8.86 31.26
N GLN A 40 1.79 9.00 31.29
CA GLN A 40 2.63 8.95 30.08
C GLN A 40 2.51 7.61 29.34
N THR A 41 2.50 6.50 30.07
CA THR A 41 2.31 5.18 29.46
C THR A 41 0.91 5.03 28.90
N GLY A 42 -0.12 5.51 29.61
CA GLY A 42 -1.49 5.55 29.13
C GLY A 42 -1.67 6.39 27.85
N GLU A 43 -1.05 7.56 27.77
CA GLU A 43 -1.08 8.43 26.59
C GLU A 43 -0.36 7.80 25.40
N LYS A 44 0.84 7.24 25.63
CA LYS A 44 1.58 6.55 24.57
C LYS A 44 0.81 5.35 24.04
N LEU A 45 0.18 4.56 24.91
CA LEU A 45 -0.66 3.43 24.48
C LEU A 45 -1.86 3.90 23.67
N GLN A 46 -2.49 5.02 24.03
CA GLN A 46 -3.60 5.59 23.27
C GLN A 46 -3.18 6.14 21.92
N GLN A 47 -2.01 6.78 21.82
CA GLN A 47 -1.46 7.27 20.54
C GLN A 47 -1.10 6.10 19.63
N ASN A 48 -0.42 5.08 20.16
CA ASN A 48 -0.10 3.87 19.42
C ASN A 48 -1.36 3.14 18.95
N ALA A 49 -2.40 3.07 19.79
CA ALA A 49 -3.68 2.46 19.45
C ALA A 49 -4.41 3.23 18.34
N GLN A 50 -4.39 4.56 18.38
CA GLN A 50 -4.95 5.41 17.31
C GLN A 50 -4.18 5.22 16.01
N GLN A 51 -2.84 5.34 16.04
CA GLN A 51 -2.01 5.14 14.87
C GLN A 51 -2.21 3.75 14.25
N THR A 52 -2.25 2.69 15.06
CA THR A 52 -2.51 1.33 14.58
C THR A 52 -3.92 1.20 13.99
N GLY A 53 -4.90 1.88 14.58
CA GLY A 53 -6.27 1.95 14.05
C GLY A 53 -6.34 2.65 12.70
N ASP A 54 -5.62 3.77 12.54
CA ASP A 54 -5.54 4.53 11.29
C ASP A 54 -4.79 3.72 10.21
N ASP A 55 -3.66 3.10 10.56
CA ASP A 55 -2.91 2.23 9.65
C ASP A 55 -3.74 1.02 9.21
N THR A 56 -4.50 0.39 10.12
CA THR A 56 -5.38 -0.74 9.77
C THR A 56 -6.53 -0.30 8.87
N GLN A 57 -7.12 0.86 9.15
CA GLN A 57 -8.18 1.42 8.31
C GLN A 57 -7.66 1.72 6.90
N ARG A 58 -6.46 2.28 6.79
CA ARG A 58 -5.81 2.55 5.50
C ARG A 58 -5.45 1.27 4.76
N GLU A 59 -4.92 0.26 5.46
CA GLU A 59 -4.51 -1.03 4.87
C GLU A 59 -5.70 -1.86 4.36
N ILE A 60 -6.85 -1.76 5.02
CA ILE A 60 -8.07 -2.46 4.60
C ILE A 60 -8.85 -1.62 3.57
N GLY A 61 -8.94 -0.31 3.77
CA GLY A 61 -9.75 0.59 2.96
C GLY A 61 -9.04 1.11 1.72
N GLY A 62 -7.70 1.12 1.67
CA GLY A 62 -6.88 1.66 0.58
C GLY A 62 -6.57 0.67 -0.54
N LYS A 63 -7.26 -0.47 -0.60
CA LYS A 63 -7.07 -1.47 -1.66
C LYS A 63 -7.62 -0.96 -2.98
N ILE A 64 -7.07 -1.47 -4.08
CA ILE A 64 -7.61 -1.26 -5.42
C ILE A 64 -8.45 -2.48 -5.80
N THR A 65 -9.67 -2.24 -6.24
CA THR A 65 -10.56 -3.26 -6.79
C THR A 65 -10.50 -3.20 -8.31
N ILE A 66 -10.24 -4.35 -8.92
CA ILE A 66 -10.20 -4.50 -10.37
C ILE A 66 -11.62 -4.79 -10.85
N ASN A 67 -12.10 -4.02 -11.82
CA ASN A 67 -13.44 -4.17 -12.38
C ASN A 67 -13.42 -5.06 -13.63
N SER A 68 -12.45 -4.85 -14.51
CA SER A 68 -12.29 -5.61 -15.75
C SER A 68 -10.91 -5.36 -16.36
N ALA A 69 -10.35 -6.37 -17.02
CA ALA A 69 -9.11 -6.27 -17.78
C ALA A 69 -9.34 -6.69 -19.23
N TYR A 70 -8.74 -5.96 -20.18
CA TYR A 70 -8.84 -6.22 -21.61
C TYR A 70 -7.46 -6.24 -22.24
N ILE A 71 -7.32 -6.97 -23.34
CA ILE A 71 -6.12 -6.89 -24.18
C ILE A 71 -6.20 -5.61 -25.02
N GLU A 72 -5.24 -4.69 -24.90
CA GLU A 72 -5.16 -3.53 -25.79
C GLU A 72 -4.35 -3.86 -27.05
N ASP A 73 -3.18 -4.45 -26.85
CA ASP A 73 -2.29 -4.94 -27.91
C ASP A 73 -1.65 -6.27 -27.50
N GLY A 74 -0.72 -6.81 -28.32
CA GLY A 74 -0.07 -8.10 -28.01
C GLY A 74 0.76 -8.12 -26.73
N THR A 75 1.16 -6.94 -26.24
CA THR A 75 2.10 -6.69 -25.14
C THR A 75 1.50 -5.90 -23.97
N THR A 76 0.28 -5.40 -24.10
CA THR A 76 -0.34 -4.43 -23.19
C THR A 76 -1.76 -4.85 -22.84
N MET A 77 -2.08 -4.87 -21.54
CA MET A 77 -3.46 -4.98 -21.06
C MET A 77 -3.96 -3.65 -20.51
N ARG A 78 -5.22 -3.34 -20.81
CA ARG A 78 -5.97 -2.24 -20.23
C ARG A 78 -6.75 -2.71 -19.03
N LEU A 79 -6.49 -2.11 -17.87
CA LEU A 79 -7.12 -2.42 -16.60
C LEU A 79 -8.07 -1.30 -16.18
N TYR A 80 -9.34 -1.64 -15.95
CA TYR A 80 -10.30 -0.76 -15.31
C TYR A 80 -10.38 -1.08 -13.82
N PHE A 81 -10.21 -0.07 -12.98
CA PHE A 81 -10.16 -0.26 -11.54
C PHE A 81 -10.80 0.91 -10.79
N GLU A 82 -11.15 0.66 -9.53
CA GLU A 82 -11.58 1.67 -8.58
C GLU A 82 -10.88 1.46 -7.24
N SER A 83 -10.63 2.53 -6.49
CA SER A 83 -10.19 2.40 -5.10
C SER A 83 -11.35 1.97 -4.22
N ALA A 84 -11.10 1.07 -3.26
CA ALA A 84 -12.13 0.52 -2.40
C ALA A 84 -12.92 1.63 -1.63
N PRO A 85 -14.22 1.42 -1.37
CA PRO A 85 -15.03 2.37 -0.61
C PRO A 85 -14.43 2.64 0.78
N GLY A 86 -14.20 3.91 1.09
CA GLY A 86 -13.56 4.30 2.36
C GLY A 86 -12.03 4.42 2.29
N SER A 87 -11.43 4.22 1.11
CA SER A 87 -10.07 4.68 0.84
C SER A 87 -9.97 6.20 1.04
N GLY A 88 -8.82 6.65 1.53
CA GLY A 88 -8.39 8.02 1.31
C GLY A 88 -7.96 8.22 -0.15
N THR A 89 -7.56 9.43 -0.51
CA THR A 89 -6.92 9.68 -1.81
C THR A 89 -5.57 8.96 -1.87
N LEU A 90 -5.35 8.15 -2.91
CA LEU A 90 -4.09 7.45 -3.16
C LEU A 90 -3.27 8.24 -4.19
N THR A 91 -1.95 8.29 -4.04
CA THR A 91 -1.05 8.85 -5.06
C THR A 91 -0.59 7.74 -6.01
N THR A 92 -0.58 8.00 -7.31
CA THR A 92 -0.21 7.00 -8.32
C THR A 92 1.26 6.56 -8.22
N THR A 93 2.14 7.46 -7.76
CA THR A 93 3.55 7.12 -7.44
C THR A 93 3.72 6.05 -6.36
N ASN A 94 2.70 5.85 -5.52
CA ASN A 94 2.74 4.92 -4.39
C ASN A 94 2.01 3.61 -4.72
N ILE A 95 1.70 3.40 -5.99
CA ILE A 95 1.02 2.21 -6.48
C ILE A 95 1.92 1.55 -7.52
N ALA A 96 2.21 0.28 -7.31
CA ALA A 96 2.97 -0.55 -8.23
C ALA A 96 2.16 -1.78 -8.61
N TRP A 97 2.37 -2.27 -9.81
CA TRP A 97 1.85 -3.56 -10.26
C TRP A 97 3.00 -4.52 -10.53
N GLN A 98 2.69 -5.80 -10.38
CA GLN A 98 3.55 -6.90 -10.77
C GLN A 98 2.68 -7.96 -11.44
N VAL A 99 3.14 -8.43 -12.58
CA VAL A 99 2.54 -9.52 -13.32
C VAL A 99 3.52 -10.70 -13.32
N ALA A 100 3.00 -11.90 -13.09
CA ALA A 100 3.74 -13.13 -13.28
C ALA A 100 2.99 -14.08 -14.20
N CYS A 101 3.75 -14.83 -14.98
CA CYS A 101 3.23 -15.81 -15.90
C CYS A 101 4.17 -17.00 -15.99
N THR A 102 3.73 -18.05 -16.67
CA THR A 102 4.63 -19.12 -17.11
C THR A 102 4.73 -19.05 -18.62
N ASN A 103 5.93 -18.80 -19.12
CA ASN A 103 6.26 -18.80 -20.53
C ASN A 103 7.20 -19.98 -20.81
N GLN A 104 6.76 -20.92 -21.66
CA GLN A 104 7.58 -22.06 -22.04
C GLN A 104 8.31 -21.86 -23.38
N ASP A 105 8.09 -20.75 -24.07
CA ASP A 105 8.69 -20.43 -25.37
C ASP A 105 9.19 -18.98 -25.35
N THR A 106 10.10 -18.69 -24.40
CA THR A 106 10.60 -17.32 -24.15
C THR A 106 11.35 -16.71 -25.34
N ASN A 107 11.78 -17.53 -26.30
CA ASN A 107 12.47 -17.07 -27.50
C ASN A 107 11.54 -16.93 -28.73
N GLY A 108 10.24 -17.25 -28.57
CA GLY A 108 9.21 -17.14 -29.61
C GLY A 108 9.48 -18.01 -30.84
N ASN A 109 10.20 -19.13 -30.70
CA ASN A 109 10.60 -19.97 -31.83
C ASN A 109 9.59 -21.09 -32.16
N GLY A 110 8.54 -21.23 -31.34
CA GLY A 110 7.49 -22.24 -31.46
C GLY A 110 7.82 -23.58 -30.81
N VAL A 111 8.89 -23.66 -30.01
CA VAL A 111 9.35 -24.89 -29.35
C VAL A 111 9.39 -24.68 -27.84
N ALA A 112 8.37 -25.24 -27.16
CA ALA A 112 8.28 -25.14 -25.72
C ALA A 112 9.41 -25.91 -24.99
N GLY A 113 10.04 -25.27 -24.00
CA GLY A 113 11.01 -25.86 -23.08
C GLY A 113 12.41 -26.02 -23.68
N ASP A 114 12.75 -25.24 -24.70
CA ASP A 114 14.02 -25.32 -25.42
C ASP A 114 15.03 -24.23 -25.05
N SER A 115 14.61 -23.26 -24.25
CA SER A 115 15.41 -22.13 -23.81
C SER A 115 15.77 -22.22 -22.34
N ALA A 116 16.94 -21.66 -21.99
CA ALA A 116 17.41 -21.63 -20.61
C ALA A 116 16.56 -20.71 -19.71
N ASP A 117 15.85 -19.77 -20.32
CA ASP A 117 15.02 -18.78 -19.65
C ASP A 117 13.55 -19.21 -19.56
N ASP A 118 13.18 -20.38 -20.08
CA ASP A 118 11.81 -20.91 -19.98
C ASP A 118 11.40 -21.17 -18.53
N GLY A 119 10.14 -20.87 -18.23
CA GLY A 119 9.55 -21.07 -16.92
C GLY A 119 8.82 -19.84 -16.42
N TYR A 120 9.02 -19.52 -15.16
CA TYR A 120 8.25 -18.49 -14.46
C TYR A 120 8.89 -17.11 -14.69
N GLN A 121 8.14 -16.21 -15.32
CA GLN A 121 8.59 -14.85 -15.69
C GLN A 121 7.86 -13.80 -14.86
N PHE A 122 8.48 -12.62 -14.73
CA PHE A 122 7.89 -11.48 -14.02
C PHE A 122 8.10 -10.16 -14.73
N THR A 123 7.03 -9.38 -14.83
CA THR A 123 7.06 -7.98 -15.27
C THR A 123 6.45 -7.10 -14.18
N ALA A 124 6.93 -5.87 -14.04
CA ALA A 124 6.48 -4.96 -13.00
C ALA A 124 6.65 -3.50 -13.43
N GLY A 125 5.78 -2.65 -12.89
CA GLY A 125 5.80 -1.22 -13.16
C GLY A 125 5.04 -0.42 -12.09
N ALA A 126 4.96 0.89 -12.30
CA ALA A 126 4.21 1.80 -11.45
C ALA A 126 2.94 2.30 -12.17
N PHE A 127 2.06 2.97 -11.44
CA PHE A 127 0.86 3.65 -11.99
C PHE A 127 1.15 5.08 -12.47
N ASP A 128 2.42 5.47 -12.41
CA ASP A 128 2.96 6.76 -12.80
C ASP A 128 4.38 6.51 -13.31
N ASP A 129 4.64 6.77 -14.58
CA ASP A 129 5.96 6.62 -15.19
C ASP A 129 6.79 7.92 -15.09
N GLY A 130 6.18 9.00 -14.58
CA GLY A 130 6.80 10.31 -14.42
C GLY A 130 6.97 11.09 -15.73
N ASP A 131 6.40 10.64 -16.84
CA ASP A 131 6.39 11.32 -18.13
C ASP A 131 4.97 11.78 -18.51
N ASP A 132 4.77 13.11 -18.52
CA ASP A 132 3.48 13.71 -18.91
C ASP A 132 3.28 13.74 -20.45
N THR A 133 4.22 13.18 -21.22
CA THR A 133 4.15 13.11 -22.68
C THR A 133 3.52 11.81 -23.18
N ASP A 134 2.23 11.88 -23.45
CA ASP A 134 1.38 10.82 -24.04
C ASP A 134 1.67 10.56 -25.53
N VAL A 135 2.95 10.38 -25.89
CA VAL A 135 3.37 10.22 -27.30
C VAL A 135 3.99 8.85 -27.54
N ALA A 136 4.37 8.10 -26.50
CA ALA A 136 4.98 6.79 -26.68
C ALA A 136 5.07 5.89 -25.42
N GLN A 137 4.66 6.35 -24.23
CA GLN A 137 4.89 5.59 -23.00
C GLN A 137 3.57 5.12 -22.39
N VAL A 138 3.45 3.80 -22.24
CA VAL A 138 2.39 3.11 -21.52
C VAL A 138 2.79 3.10 -20.04
N GLY A 139 1.88 3.48 -19.13
CA GLY A 139 2.16 3.41 -17.68
C GLY A 139 1.48 4.46 -16.81
N ASP A 140 0.83 5.46 -17.39
CA ASP A 140 0.06 6.45 -16.64
C ASP A 140 -1.37 5.99 -16.31
N THR A 141 -1.89 6.53 -15.21
CA THR A 141 -3.29 6.33 -14.82
C THR A 141 -4.17 7.45 -15.34
N PHE A 142 -5.30 7.10 -15.93
CA PHE A 142 -6.26 8.05 -16.48
C PHE A 142 -7.66 7.87 -15.86
N THR A 143 -8.51 8.89 -15.95
CA THR A 143 -9.95 8.72 -15.71
C THR A 143 -10.59 7.98 -16.88
N MET A 144 -11.73 7.30 -16.67
CA MET A 144 -12.51 6.59 -17.71
C MET A 144 -12.82 7.37 -19.00
N ASP A 145 -12.56 8.67 -19.05
CA ASP A 145 -12.62 9.52 -20.24
C ASP A 145 -11.27 9.59 -20.99
N ASP A 146 -10.44 8.55 -20.96
CA ASP A 146 -9.29 8.44 -21.87
C ASP A 146 -9.51 7.40 -22.97
N PRO A 147 -9.99 7.84 -24.15
CA PRO A 147 -10.05 7.04 -25.35
C PRO A 147 -9.13 7.67 -26.40
N GLU A 148 -7.85 7.29 -26.43
CA GLU A 148 -6.94 7.19 -27.59
C GLU A 148 -7.49 7.58 -29.00
N ASN A 149 -7.99 8.81 -29.14
CA ASN A 149 -8.50 9.38 -30.38
C ASN A 149 -8.34 10.92 -30.45
N ASP A 150 -7.48 11.48 -29.61
CA ASP A 150 -7.05 12.86 -29.72
C ASP A 150 -5.84 12.91 -30.67
N ALA A 151 -6.13 13.07 -31.96
CA ALA A 151 -5.15 13.23 -33.03
C ALA A 151 -4.09 14.33 -32.75
N PRO A 152 -3.02 14.34 -33.57
CA PRO A 152 -1.66 14.01 -33.18
C PRO A 152 -0.98 15.06 -32.25
N ALA A 153 -0.18 14.54 -31.31
CA ALA A 153 0.90 15.21 -30.59
C ALA A 153 0.53 16.19 -29.45
N ALA A 154 0.90 15.78 -28.23
CA ALA A 154 1.43 16.65 -27.18
C ALA A 154 0.47 17.71 -26.58
N ALA A 155 -0.80 17.37 -26.39
CA ALA A 155 -1.56 17.96 -25.29
C ALA A 155 -1.32 17.07 -24.06
N PRO A 156 -0.91 17.61 -22.89
CA PRO A 156 -0.77 16.79 -21.68
C PRO A 156 -2.13 16.13 -21.41
N GLY A 157 -2.14 14.80 -21.53
CA GLY A 157 -3.32 13.97 -21.34
C GLY A 157 -3.82 14.07 -19.91
N ASN A 158 -5.04 13.64 -19.68
CA ASN A 158 -5.77 13.63 -18.41
C ASN A 158 -5.17 12.71 -17.31
N ARG A 159 -3.84 12.58 -17.25
CA ARG A 159 -3.08 11.84 -16.24
C ARG A 159 -3.52 12.25 -14.85
N GLN A 160 -3.80 11.25 -14.03
CA GLN A 160 -4.20 11.43 -12.65
C GLN A 160 -3.00 11.19 -11.75
N ALA A 161 -2.53 12.23 -11.06
CA ALA A 161 -1.54 12.08 -10.01
C ALA A 161 -2.12 11.43 -8.73
N THR A 162 -3.46 11.42 -8.61
CA THR A 162 -4.17 10.91 -7.45
C THR A 162 -5.44 10.16 -7.85
N ILE A 163 -5.70 9.04 -7.17
CA ILE A 163 -6.91 8.24 -7.28
C ILE A 163 -7.82 8.60 -6.10
N ALA A 164 -8.97 9.18 -6.41
CA ALA A 164 -10.01 9.51 -5.44
C ALA A 164 -11.00 8.36 -5.24
N PRO A 165 -11.49 8.14 -4.00
CA PRO A 165 -12.51 7.13 -3.70
C PRO A 165 -13.79 7.31 -4.51
N GLY A 166 -14.30 6.20 -5.06
CA GLY A 166 -15.58 6.16 -5.78
C GLY A 166 -15.55 6.70 -7.20
N SER A 167 -14.37 7.00 -7.74
CA SER A 167 -14.17 7.24 -9.17
C SER A 167 -13.49 6.03 -9.79
N ALA A 168 -13.79 5.77 -11.05
CA ALA A 168 -13.19 4.68 -11.81
C ALA A 168 -12.10 5.23 -12.73
N TYR A 169 -11.01 4.49 -12.80
CA TYR A 169 -9.79 4.84 -13.51
C TYR A 169 -9.39 3.70 -14.44
N VAL A 170 -8.53 4.03 -15.38
CA VAL A 170 -7.95 3.11 -16.35
C VAL A 170 -6.43 3.24 -16.33
N ILE A 171 -5.74 2.13 -16.51
CA ILE A 171 -4.28 2.08 -16.69
C ILE A 171 -3.96 0.99 -17.71
N ASP A 172 -2.96 1.26 -18.54
CA ASP A 172 -2.40 0.30 -19.46
C ASP A 172 -1.11 -0.28 -18.87
N ILE A 173 -1.04 -1.61 -18.81
CA ILE A 173 0.03 -2.39 -18.19
C ILE A 173 0.76 -3.15 -19.28
N VAL A 174 2.07 -2.89 -19.40
CA VAL A 174 2.94 -3.60 -20.34
C VAL A 174 3.38 -4.93 -19.72
N VAL A 175 2.96 -6.04 -20.33
CA VAL A 175 3.33 -7.40 -19.92
C VAL A 175 4.58 -7.93 -20.62
N ASP A 176 5.15 -7.16 -21.55
CA ASP A 176 6.42 -7.44 -22.22
C ASP A 176 7.60 -6.69 -21.56
N GLY A 177 8.78 -7.30 -21.54
CA GLY A 177 10.03 -6.62 -21.19
C GLY A 177 10.18 -6.31 -19.71
N GLY A 178 10.04 -7.31 -18.84
CA GLY A 178 10.28 -7.17 -17.39
C GLY A 178 11.69 -6.68 -17.02
N VAL A 179 12.00 -6.60 -15.73
CA VAL A 179 13.19 -5.89 -15.20
C VAL A 179 14.50 -6.59 -15.61
N GLY A 180 15.00 -6.28 -16.80
CA GLY A 180 16.15 -6.95 -17.42
C GLY A 180 16.02 -7.20 -18.94
N GLY A 181 14.84 -6.98 -19.52
CA GLY A 181 14.60 -7.05 -20.97
C GLY A 181 14.50 -8.46 -21.55
N GLY A 182 14.24 -9.48 -20.72
CA GLY A 182 14.08 -10.87 -21.13
C GLY A 182 12.86 -11.60 -20.55
N ASP A 183 12.18 -11.02 -19.55
CA ASP A 183 10.92 -11.55 -19.05
C ASP A 183 9.80 -11.19 -20.02
N ASP A 184 9.03 -12.19 -20.45
CA ASP A 184 7.96 -12.05 -21.42
C ASP A 184 6.69 -12.76 -20.93
N CYS A 185 5.67 -11.96 -20.63
CA CYS A 185 4.32 -12.41 -20.26
C CYS A 185 3.27 -12.03 -21.30
N THR A 186 3.67 -11.93 -22.56
CA THR A 186 2.80 -11.42 -23.60
C THR A 186 1.81 -12.48 -24.08
N PHE A 187 0.65 -12.03 -24.57
CA PHE A 187 -0.53 -12.91 -24.66
C PHE A 187 -0.34 -14.03 -25.69
N SER A 188 0.51 -13.83 -26.69
CA SER A 188 0.86 -14.85 -27.68
C SER A 188 1.64 -16.03 -27.09
N GLU A 189 2.53 -15.76 -26.15
CA GLU A 189 3.48 -16.71 -25.57
C GLU A 189 2.86 -17.46 -24.40
N VAL A 190 2.10 -16.74 -23.54
CA VAL A 190 1.30 -17.38 -22.49
C VAL A 190 0.17 -18.23 -23.11
N GLY A 191 -0.42 -17.74 -24.20
CA GLY A 191 -1.37 -18.47 -25.03
C GLY A 191 -2.78 -18.64 -24.43
N ILE A 192 -3.69 -19.20 -25.24
CA ILE A 192 -5.10 -19.42 -24.84
C ILE A 192 -5.18 -20.50 -23.77
N ASN A 193 -6.00 -20.26 -22.74
CA ASN A 193 -6.06 -21.03 -21.49
C ASN A 193 -4.81 -20.91 -20.61
N GLY A 194 -3.89 -20.01 -20.95
CA GLY A 194 -2.84 -19.60 -20.04
C GLY A 194 -3.36 -18.67 -18.95
N GLU A 195 -2.64 -18.62 -17.84
CA GLU A 195 -2.96 -17.82 -16.66
C GLU A 195 -1.86 -16.79 -16.43
N ILE A 196 -2.28 -15.55 -16.20
CA ILE A 196 -1.44 -14.45 -15.74
C ILE A 196 -1.87 -14.10 -14.32
N THR A 197 -0.91 -13.93 -13.42
CA THR A 197 -1.18 -13.51 -12.05
C THR A 197 -0.78 -12.06 -11.87
N LEU A 198 -1.73 -11.22 -11.45
CA LEU A 198 -1.53 -9.79 -11.23
C LEU A 198 -1.57 -9.47 -9.74
N TRP A 199 -0.54 -8.77 -9.27
CA TRP A 199 -0.52 -8.11 -7.97
C TRP A 199 -0.51 -6.60 -8.15
N ILE A 200 -1.33 -5.91 -7.38
CA ILE A 200 -1.28 -4.46 -7.27
C ILE A 200 -0.96 -4.13 -5.81
N HIS A 201 0.11 -3.38 -5.59
CA HIS A 201 0.60 -2.97 -4.30
C HIS A 201 0.37 -1.48 -4.11
N VAL A 202 -0.40 -1.11 -3.09
CA VAL A 202 -0.62 0.28 -2.68
C VAL A 202 0.12 0.53 -1.38
N GLU A 203 0.94 1.58 -1.29
CA GLU A 203 1.70 1.90 -0.08
C GLU A 203 0.76 2.16 1.13
N GLY A 204 0.68 1.15 2.00
CA GLY A 204 -0.23 1.07 3.14
C GLY A 204 -1.73 1.13 2.82
N GLY A 205 -2.09 0.93 1.55
CA GLY A 205 -3.44 0.52 1.12
C GLY A 205 -3.56 -1.00 0.96
N GLY A 206 -2.49 -1.73 1.25
CA GLY A 206 -2.35 -3.16 1.07
C GLY A 206 -2.23 -3.58 -0.38
N SER A 207 -2.37 -4.89 -0.60
CA SER A 207 -2.23 -5.47 -1.94
C SER A 207 -3.47 -6.21 -2.38
N THR A 208 -3.70 -6.16 -3.69
CA THR A 208 -4.75 -6.91 -4.40
C THR A 208 -4.07 -7.98 -5.23
N TYR A 209 -4.70 -9.15 -5.29
CA TYR A 209 -4.24 -10.32 -6.02
C TYR A 209 -5.37 -10.76 -6.95
N GLU A 210 -5.05 -10.90 -8.23
CA GLU A 210 -5.99 -11.35 -9.27
C GLU A 210 -5.32 -12.42 -10.14
N VAL A 211 -6.08 -13.45 -10.51
CA VAL A 211 -5.67 -14.43 -11.51
C VAL A 211 -6.51 -14.17 -12.74
N ILE A 212 -5.82 -13.95 -13.85
CA ILE A 212 -6.39 -13.54 -15.12
C ILE A 212 -6.18 -14.67 -16.12
N LEU A 213 -7.27 -15.17 -16.70
CA LEU A 213 -7.31 -16.21 -17.70
C LEU A 213 -7.40 -15.60 -19.10
N ILE A 214 -6.55 -16.09 -20.01
CA ILE A 214 -6.55 -15.67 -21.41
C ILE A 214 -7.55 -16.53 -22.18
N SER A 215 -8.69 -15.93 -22.56
CA SER A 215 -9.74 -16.61 -23.33
C SER A 215 -9.54 -16.51 -24.85
N ASP A 216 -8.94 -15.41 -25.30
CA ASP A 216 -8.56 -15.10 -26.68
C ASP A 216 -7.38 -14.11 -26.62
N THR A 217 -6.46 -14.19 -27.57
CA THR A 217 -5.26 -13.35 -27.68
C THR A 217 -5.45 -12.15 -28.61
N SER A 218 -6.64 -11.99 -29.20
CA SER A 218 -6.98 -10.83 -30.03
C SER A 218 -7.09 -9.54 -29.19
N PRO A 219 -6.59 -8.40 -29.70
CA PRO A 219 -6.91 -7.07 -29.15
C PRO A 219 -8.42 -6.87 -28.96
N GLY A 220 -8.80 -6.25 -27.86
CA GLY A 220 -10.18 -6.03 -27.41
C GLY A 220 -10.83 -7.23 -26.71
N SER A 221 -10.13 -8.36 -26.58
CA SER A 221 -10.63 -9.51 -25.84
C SER A 221 -10.70 -9.22 -24.34
N LEU A 222 -11.74 -9.75 -23.69
CA LEU A 222 -11.88 -9.71 -22.24
C LEU A 222 -10.98 -10.78 -21.61
N LEU A 223 -10.19 -10.35 -20.64
CA LEU A 223 -9.45 -11.22 -19.75
C LEU A 223 -10.35 -11.56 -18.55
N ILE A 224 -10.46 -12.85 -18.21
CA ILE A 224 -11.49 -13.39 -17.28
C ILE A 224 -10.87 -13.85 -15.96
#